data_AF-A0A3D5RS05-F1
#
_entry.id   AF-A0A3D5RS05-F1
#
_cell.length_a   1.000
_cell.length_b   1.000
_cell.length_c   1.000
_cell.angle_alpha   90.00
_cell.angle_beta   90.00
_cell.angle_gamma   90.00
#
_symmetry.space_group_name_H-M   'P 1'
#
loop_
_entity.id
_entity.type
_entity.pdbx_description
1 polymer ?
#
loop_
_entity_poly.entity_id
_entity_poly.type
_entity_poly.pdbx_seq_one_letter_code
_entity_poly.pdbx_strand_id
1 'polypeptide(L)'
;QPVKTVGSFWPYAPTLFDFIRRSMPLNTPQSLSDNQVYALSAYILSMNGIVAEDQQIDAESLPEVEMPNRGAFFQVYPGRLE
;
A
#
# COMPACT_ATOMS: atom_id res chain seq x y z
N GLN A 1 13.82 18.63 -2.06
CA GLN A 1 12.40 18.31 -1.82
C GLN A 1 12.31 16.82 -1.46
N PRO A 2 11.47 16.38 -0.50
CA PRO A 2 11.40 14.97 -0.13
C PRO A 2 10.90 14.10 -1.29
N VAL A 3 11.47 12.91 -1.45
CA VAL A 3 11.05 11.93 -2.44
C VAL A 3 9.87 11.14 -1.88
N LYS A 4 8.69 11.29 -2.51
CA LYS A 4 7.47 10.59 -2.11
C LYS A 4 7.41 9.24 -2.81
N THR A 5 7.50 8.17 -2.03
CA THR A 5 7.39 6.78 -2.48
C THR A 5 6.27 6.08 -1.73
N VAL A 6 6.04 4.80 -2.04
CA VAL A 6 5.14 3.95 -1.26
C VAL A 6 5.56 3.95 0.21
N GLY A 7 6.83 3.65 0.52
CA GLY A 7 7.28 3.55 1.90
C GLY A 7 7.43 4.89 2.63
N SER A 8 7.72 5.99 1.93
CA SER A 8 7.94 7.29 2.58
C SER A 8 6.67 8.13 2.74
N PHE A 9 5.61 7.85 1.98
CA PHE A 9 4.45 8.75 1.90
C PHE A 9 3.11 8.06 2.12
N TRP A 10 2.91 6.82 1.69
CA TRP A 10 1.57 6.23 1.72
C TRP A 10 1.18 5.83 3.16
N PRO A 11 -0.04 6.18 3.63
CA PRO A 11 -0.44 5.93 5.02
C PRO A 11 -1.00 4.53 5.27
N TYR A 12 -1.42 3.81 4.22
CA TYR A 12 -2.09 2.52 4.35
C TYR A 12 -1.59 1.53 3.29
N ALA A 13 -1.18 0.34 3.73
CA ALA A 13 -0.73 -0.74 2.85
C ALA A 13 -1.85 -1.27 1.93
N PRO A 14 -3.14 -1.40 2.34
CA PRO A 14 -4.22 -1.81 1.43
C PRO A 14 -4.39 -0.93 0.19
N THR A 15 -4.02 0.35 0.26
CA THR A 15 -4.06 1.25 -0.91
C THR A 15 -3.09 0.79 -1.99
N LEU A 16 -1.94 0.20 -1.63
CA LEU A 16 -0.98 -0.36 -2.58
C LEU A 16 -1.60 -1.54 -3.35
N PHE A 17 -2.23 -2.46 -2.63
CA PHE A 17 -2.93 -3.59 -3.24
C PHE A 17 -4.02 -3.11 -4.21
N ASP A 18 -4.86 -2.18 -3.77
CA ASP A 18 -5.94 -1.64 -4.61
C ASP A 18 -5.40 -1.00 -5.89
N PHE A 19 -4.33 -0.20 -5.76
CA PHE A 19 -3.67 0.43 -6.90
C PHE A 19 -3.10 -0.59 -7.88
N ILE A 20 -2.36 -1.59 -7.39
CA ILE A 20 -1.78 -2.64 -8.25
C ILE A 20 -2.91 -3.40 -8.95
N ARG A 21 -3.94 -3.82 -8.22
CA ARG A 21 -5.07 -4.58 -8.78
C ARG A 21 -5.79 -3.82 -9.89
N ARG A 22 -6.06 -2.54 -9.68
CA ARG A 22 -6.92 -1.75 -10.59
C ARG A 22 -6.15 -1.11 -11.74
N SER A 23 -4.88 -0.81 -11.54
CA SER A 23 -4.12 0.06 -12.46
C SER A 23 -2.85 -0.58 -13.01
N MET A 24 -2.42 -1.74 -12.49
CA MET A 24 -1.19 -2.39 -12.92
C MET A 24 -1.44 -3.79 -13.54
N PRO A 25 -0.56 -4.24 -14.45
CA PRO A 25 0.46 -3.45 -15.17
C PRO A 25 -0.17 -2.39 -16.07
N LEU A 26 0.56 -1.31 -16.35
CA LEU A 26 0.04 -0.13 -17.09
C LEU A 26 -0.55 -0.48 -18.46
N ASN A 27 0.05 -1.43 -19.16
CA ASN A 27 -0.39 -1.89 -20.47
C ASN A 27 -1.56 -2.89 -20.43
N THR A 28 -1.77 -3.54 -19.27
CA THR A 28 -2.80 -4.57 -19.08
C THR A 28 -3.35 -4.56 -17.64
N PRO A 29 -4.08 -3.51 -17.22
CA PRO A 29 -4.63 -3.43 -15.87
C PRO A 29 -5.56 -4.62 -15.56
N GLN A 30 -5.67 -5.00 -14.29
CA GLN A 30 -6.51 -6.12 -13.83
C GLN A 30 -6.14 -7.50 -14.40
N SER A 31 -4.97 -7.66 -15.00
CA SER A 31 -4.49 -8.95 -15.53
C SER A 31 -3.89 -9.88 -14.47
N LEU A 32 -3.63 -9.37 -13.26
CA LEU A 32 -3.02 -10.12 -12.17
C LEU A 32 -4.09 -10.76 -11.28
N SER A 33 -3.83 -12.00 -10.87
CA SER A 33 -4.61 -12.67 -9.82
C SER A 33 -4.36 -12.06 -8.44
N ASP A 34 -5.30 -12.25 -7.51
CA ASP A 34 -5.23 -11.72 -6.15
C ASP A 34 -3.92 -12.13 -5.44
N ASN A 35 -3.50 -13.39 -5.59
CA ASN A 35 -2.24 -13.90 -5.05
C ASN A 35 -1.02 -13.17 -5.61
N GLN A 36 -1.02 -12.85 -6.92
CA GLN A 36 0.07 -12.07 -7.52
C GLN A 36 0.08 -10.63 -7.00
N VAL A 37 -1.09 -10.03 -6.77
CA VAL A 37 -1.18 -8.67 -6.21
C VAL A 37 -0.70 -8.65 -4.76
N TYR A 38 -1.05 -9.63 -3.93
CA TYR A 38 -0.54 -9.76 -2.57
C TYR A 38 0.98 -9.97 -2.55
N ALA A 39 1.50 -10.89 -3.38
CA ALA A 39 2.93 -11.13 -3.49
C ALA A 39 3.71 -9.87 -3.93
N LEU A 40 3.20 -9.12 -4.90
CA LEU A 40 3.79 -7.85 -5.31
C LEU A 40 3.73 -6.78 -4.21
N SER A 41 2.62 -6.74 -3.47
CA SER A 41 2.48 -5.81 -2.33
C SER A 41 3.51 -6.14 -1.25
N ALA A 42 3.64 -7.42 -0.86
CA ALA A 42 4.65 -7.88 0.09
C ALA A 42 6.08 -7.53 -0.37
N TYR A 43 6.39 -7.79 -1.64
CA TYR A 43 7.69 -7.47 -2.23
C TYR A 43 8.01 -5.97 -2.19
N ILE A 44 7.06 -5.10 -2.52
CA ILE A 44 7.26 -3.65 -2.46
C ILE A 44 7.44 -3.18 -1.01
N LEU A 45 6.66 -3.72 -0.08
CA LEU A 45 6.77 -3.38 1.34
C LEU A 45 8.11 -3.84 1.92
N SER A 46 8.61 -5.03 1.55
CA SER A 46 9.90 -5.55 2.03
C SER A 46 11.08 -4.76 1.44
N MET A 47 11.01 -4.35 0.16
CA MET A 47 11.99 -3.43 -0.43
C MET A 47 12.06 -2.08 0.30
N ASN A 48 11.01 -1.69 1.03
CA ASN A 48 10.98 -0.47 1.85
C ASN A 48 11.28 -0.76 3.34
N GLY A 49 11.61 -2.00 3.71
CA GLY A 49 11.90 -2.41 5.10
C GLY A 49 10.68 -2.36 6.03
N ILE A 50 9.46 -2.41 5.49
CA ILE A 50 8.21 -2.31 6.25
C ILE A 50 7.75 -3.69 6.77
N VAL A 51 8.01 -4.73 5.98
CA VAL A 51 7.73 -6.13 6.31
C VAL A 51 9.00 -6.96 6.10
N ALA A 52 9.08 -8.13 6.74
CA ALA A 52 10.22 -9.04 6.50
C ALA A 52 10.20 -9.60 5.07
N GLU A 53 11.37 -9.97 4.53
CA GLU A 53 11.49 -10.50 3.16
C GLU A 53 10.73 -11.80 2.94
N ASP A 54 10.54 -12.61 4.00
CA ASP A 54 9.84 -13.89 4.01
C ASP A 54 8.40 -13.80 4.55
N GLN A 55 7.93 -12.59 4.89
CA GLN A 55 6.59 -12.39 5.43
C GLN A 55 5.53 -12.64 4.35
N GLN A 56 4.64 -13.60 4.61
CA GLN A 56 3.44 -13.79 3.80
C GLN A 56 2.42 -12.70 4.13
N ILE A 57 1.82 -12.13 3.09
CA ILE A 57 0.79 -11.11 3.18
C ILE A 57 -0.45 -11.59 2.41
N ASP A 58 -1.61 -11.38 3.01
CA ASP A 58 -2.93 -11.76 2.52
C ASP A 58 -3.99 -10.73 2.93
N ALA A 59 -5.27 -11.11 2.77
CA ALA A 59 -6.40 -10.25 3.08
C ALA A 59 -6.53 -9.90 4.57
N GLU A 60 -6.01 -10.75 5.45
CA GLU A 60 -6.11 -10.57 6.90
C GLU A 60 -4.91 -9.76 7.42
N SER A 61 -3.71 -10.07 6.91
CA SER A 61 -2.44 -9.47 7.36
C SER A 61 -2.09 -8.13 6.70
N LEU A 62 -2.51 -7.88 5.44
CA LEU A 62 -2.18 -6.60 4.76
C LEU A 62 -2.75 -5.36 5.49
N PRO A 63 -4.01 -5.36 5.98
CA PRO A 63 -4.55 -4.22 6.73
C PRO A 63 -3.86 -3.96 8.07
N GLU A 64 -3.18 -4.96 8.63
CA GLU A 64 -2.46 -4.87 9.90
C GLU A 64 -1.08 -4.20 9.75
N VAL A 65 -0.57 -4.08 8.53
CA VAL A 65 0.73 -3.44 8.26
C VAL A 65 0.69 -1.95 8.62
N GLU A 66 1.51 -1.56 9.60
CA GLU A 66 1.67 -0.17 10.01
C GLU A 66 2.66 0.57 9.11
N MET A 67 2.14 1.43 8.23
CA MET A 67 2.98 2.27 7.37
C MET A 67 3.65 3.39 8.18
N PRO A 68 4.92 3.74 7.89
CA PRO A 68 5.63 4.78 8.64
C PRO A 68 4.95 6.16 8.64
N ASN A 69 4.18 6.48 7.59
CA ASN A 69 3.54 7.78 7.42
C ASN A 69 2.05 7.81 7.84
N ARG A 70 1.58 6.81 8.60
CA ARG A 70 0.16 6.64 8.97
C ARG A 70 -0.44 7.87 9.67
N GLY A 71 0.32 8.52 10.55
CA GLY A 71 -0.13 9.68 11.34
C GLY A 71 0.06 11.06 10.70
N ALA A 72 0.62 11.15 9.49
CA ALA A 72 0.99 12.42 8.88
C ALA A 72 -0.11 13.08 8.03
N PHE A 73 -1.28 12.45 7.94
CA PHE A 73 -2.44 12.95 7.19
C PHE A 73 -3.51 13.44 8.15
N PHE A 74 -3.96 14.67 7.97
CA PHE A 74 -4.97 15.31 8.82
C PHE A 74 -6.04 16.02 7.98
N GLN A 75 -7.26 16.05 8.51
CA GLN A 75 -8.37 16.75 7.88
C GLN A 75 -8.18 18.26 8.01
N VAL A 76 -8.02 18.94 6.88
CA VAL A 76 -7.81 20.39 6.84
C VAL A 76 -9.08 21.18 7.17
N TYR A 77 -10.27 20.57 6.97
CA TYR A 77 -11.56 21.20 7.21
C TYR A 77 -12.39 20.38 8.21
N PRO A 78 -12.14 20.52 9.52
CA PRO A 78 -12.97 19.87 10.54
C PRO A 78 -14.36 20.51 10.53
N GLY A 79 -15.39 19.79 10.05
CA GLY A 79 -16.80 20.24 10.08
C GLY A 79 -17.59 20.24 8.76
N ARG A 80 -17.01 19.81 7.61
CA ARG A 80 -17.77 19.72 6.33
C ARG A 80 -18.60 18.42 6.19
N LEU A 81 -18.52 17.51 7.15
CA LEU A 81 -19.26 16.24 7.13
C LEU A 81 -20.48 16.26 8.06
N GLU A 82 -20.86 17.44 8.57
CA GLU A 82 -22.14 17.68 9.27
C GLU A 82 -23.12 18.41 8.34
#